data_AF-A0A259ITE0-F1
#
_entry.id   AF-A0A259ITE0-F1
#
_cell.length_a   1.000
_cell.length_b   1.000
_cell.length_c   1.000
_cell.angle_alpha   90.00
_cell.angle_beta   90.00
_cell.angle_gamma   90.00
#
_symmetry.space_group_name_H-M   'P 1'
#
loop_
_entity.id
_entity.type
_entity.pdbx_description
1 polymer ?
#
loop_
_entity_poly.entity_id
_entity_poly.type
_entity_poly.pdbx_seq_one_letter_code
_entity_poly.pdbx_strand_id
1 'polypeptide(L)'
;MAASRDLHGPGALLSRLFTIRALGLTGGLADADAADFLSGLLIGAELASVTDGREPFTLIANAALTQHYSTAAALLALPHDRAPPDCAASGLTAIARAAGLL
;
A
#
# COMPACT_ATOMS: atom_id res chain seq x y z
N MET A 1 12.95 -4.63 8.36
CA MET A 1 11.76 -3.81 8.71
C MET A 1 12.09 -2.51 9.46
N ALA A 2 13.23 -1.86 9.23
CA ALA A 2 13.58 -0.57 9.86
C ALA A 2 13.41 0.66 8.93
N ALA A 3 12.83 0.47 7.73
CA ALA A 3 12.88 1.49 6.68
C ALA A 3 11.80 2.57 6.77
N SER A 4 10.63 2.28 7.36
CA SER A 4 9.45 3.17 7.32
C SER A 4 9.34 4.18 8.47
N ARG A 5 10.19 4.09 9.51
CA ARG A 5 9.97 4.86 10.74
C ARG A 5 10.19 6.37 10.60
N ASP A 6 10.96 6.82 9.61
CA ASP A 6 11.27 8.24 9.41
C ASP A 6 11.13 8.67 7.94
N LEU A 7 9.90 8.65 7.42
CA LEU A 7 9.54 9.28 6.14
C LEU A 7 9.10 10.75 6.32
N HIS A 8 9.42 11.36 7.46
CA HIS A 8 8.97 12.71 7.83
C HIS A 8 9.84 13.80 7.18
N GLY A 9 9.17 14.76 6.54
CA GLY A 9 9.78 15.98 6.01
C GLY A 9 10.16 15.93 4.52
N PRO A 10 10.47 17.09 3.92
CA PRO A 10 10.77 17.20 2.50
C PRO A 10 11.97 16.32 2.10
N GLY A 11 11.77 15.44 1.11
CA GLY A 11 12.85 14.62 0.53
C GLY A 11 13.21 13.33 1.28
N ALA A 12 12.57 13.02 2.41
CA ALA A 12 12.84 11.78 3.16
C ALA A 12 12.61 10.51 2.30
N LEU A 13 11.52 10.49 1.52
CA LEU A 13 11.24 9.40 0.58
C LEU A 13 12.31 9.28 -0.51
N LEU A 14 12.73 10.40 -1.11
CA LEU A 14 13.76 10.42 -2.15
C LEU A 14 15.11 9.90 -1.63
N SER A 15 15.49 10.29 -0.41
CA SER A 15 16.67 9.76 0.27
C SER A 15 16.60 8.23 0.46
N ARG A 16 15.42 7.72 0.83
CA ARG A 16 15.20 6.27 1.00
C ARG A 16 15.23 5.53 -0.34
N LEU A 17 14.66 6.10 -1.40
CA LEU A 17 14.75 5.55 -2.76
C LEU A 17 16.21 5.46 -3.22
N PHE A 18 17.00 6.50 -2.98
CA PHE A 18 18.43 6.48 -3.31
C PHE A 18 19.20 5.44 -2.49
N THR A 19 18.82 5.24 -1.22
CA THR A 19 19.42 4.21 -0.36
C THR A 19 19.25 2.81 -0.94
N ILE A 20 18.08 2.49 -1.52
CA ILE A 20 17.85 1.19 -2.20
C ILE A 20 18.87 0.99 -3.32
N ARG A 21 19.06 2.02 -4.15
CA ARG A 21 20.04 1.98 -5.25
C ARG A 21 21.47 1.81 -4.74
N ALA A 22 21.83 2.54 -3.68
CA ALA A 22 23.15 2.47 -3.07
C ALA A 22 23.42 1.07 -2.48
N LEU A 23 22.43 0.46 -1.82
CA LEU A 23 22.54 -0.91 -1.31
C LEU A 23 22.75 -1.94 -2.42
N GLY A 24 22.07 -1.78 -3.57
CA GLY A 24 22.32 -2.63 -4.74
C GLY A 24 23.74 -2.48 -5.28
N LEU A 25 24.30 -1.26 -5.31
CA LEU A 25 25.70 -1.04 -5.74
C LEU A 25 26.74 -1.64 -4.80
N THR A 26 26.47 -1.62 -3.49
CA THR A 26 27.41 -2.09 -2.47
C THR A 26 27.23 -3.56 -2.12
N GLY A 27 26.28 -4.26 -2.76
CA GLY A 27 25.94 -5.65 -2.44
C GLY A 27 25.19 -5.84 -1.12
N GLY A 28 24.69 -4.76 -0.52
CA GLY A 28 23.87 -4.79 0.69
C GLY A 28 22.40 -5.16 0.45
N LEU A 29 21.98 -5.25 -0.81
CA LEU A 29 20.67 -5.73 -1.24
C LEU A 29 20.84 -6.55 -2.52
N ALA A 30 20.25 -7.75 -2.58
CA ALA A 30 20.26 -8.54 -3.80
C ALA A 30 19.35 -7.91 -4.85
N ASP A 31 19.75 -7.99 -6.13
CA ASP A 31 18.97 -7.40 -7.23
C ASP A 31 17.54 -7.96 -7.32
N ALA A 32 17.37 -9.25 -6.99
CA ALA A 32 16.07 -9.91 -6.94
C ALA A 32 15.12 -9.31 -5.87
N ASP A 33 15.67 -8.74 -4.79
CA ASP A 33 14.91 -8.21 -3.66
C ASP A 33 14.60 -6.70 -3.81
N ALA A 34 15.24 -6.03 -4.79
CA ALA A 34 15.11 -4.59 -4.95
C ALA A 34 13.68 -4.16 -5.28
N ALA A 35 12.97 -4.93 -6.11
CA ALA A 35 11.59 -4.65 -6.48
C ALA A 35 10.63 -4.76 -5.28
N ASP A 36 10.77 -5.82 -4.48
CA ASP A 36 9.95 -6.05 -3.30
C ASP A 36 10.21 -4.99 -2.21
N PHE A 37 11.48 -4.63 -2.00
CA PHE A 37 11.84 -3.58 -1.06
C PHE A 37 11.28 -2.22 -1.50
N LEU A 38 11.39 -1.89 -2.79
CA LEU A 38 10.83 -0.66 -3.36
C LEU A 38 9.32 -0.62 -3.21
N SER A 39 8.62 -1.73 -3.50
CA SER A 39 7.16 -1.82 -3.33
C SER A 39 6.76 -1.57 -1.89
N GLY A 40 7.41 -2.21 -0.92
CA GLY A 40 7.14 -2.00 0.50
C GLY A 40 7.40 -0.57 0.97
N LEU A 41 8.46 0.07 0.47
CA LEU A 41 8.76 1.48 0.77
C LEU A 41 7.65 2.42 0.27
N LEU A 42 7.20 2.23 -0.98
CA LEU A 42 6.19 3.09 -1.58
C LEU A 42 4.82 2.93 -0.92
N ILE A 43 4.39 1.70 -0.66
CA ILE A 43 3.12 1.42 0.03
C ILE A 43 3.13 2.02 1.43
N GLY A 44 4.24 1.86 2.17
CA GLY A 44 4.36 2.43 3.51
C GLY A 44 4.32 3.96 3.52
N ALA A 45 4.96 4.60 2.53
CA ALA A 45 4.94 6.06 2.39
C ALA A 45 3.55 6.59 2.03
N GLU A 46 2.83 5.91 1.13
CA GLU A 46 1.46 6.25 0.79
C GLU A 46 0.55 6.19 2.02
N LEU A 47 0.55 5.05 2.73
CA LEU A 47 -0.28 4.88 3.93
C LEU A 47 0.03 5.94 5.01
N ALA A 48 1.32 6.24 5.23
CA ALA A 48 1.73 7.27 6.17
C ALA A 48 1.27 8.69 5.78
N SER A 49 1.08 8.96 4.49
CA SER A 49 0.63 10.27 3.99
C SER A 49 -0.88 10.48 4.00
N VAL A 50 -1.67 9.39 3.95
CA VAL A 50 -3.13 9.46 3.83
C VAL A 50 -3.81 9.45 5.21
N THR A 51 -3.18 8.85 6.23
CA THR A 51 -3.77 8.73 7.57
C THR A 51 -3.26 9.83 8.52
N ASP A 52 -3.75 11.06 8.35
CA ASP A 52 -3.58 12.14 9.35
C ASP A 52 -4.32 11.84 10.66
N GLY A 53 -5.38 11.03 10.56
CA GLY A 53 -6.11 10.44 11.67
C GLY A 53 -6.30 8.95 11.40
N ARG A 54 -6.26 8.13 12.45
CA ARG A 54 -6.35 6.66 12.40
C ARG A 54 -7.76 6.16 12.05
N GLU A 55 -8.44 6.82 11.11
CA GLU A 55 -9.77 6.43 10.67
C GLU A 55 -9.71 5.10 9.93
N PRO A 56 -10.62 4.15 10.22
CA PRO A 56 -10.70 2.90 9.49
C PRO A 56 -10.95 3.12 7.99
N PHE A 57 -10.26 2.37 7.14
CA PHE A 57 -10.47 2.38 5.68
C PHE A 57 -10.70 0.97 5.12
N THR A 58 -11.28 0.90 3.93
CA THR A 58 -11.50 -0.38 3.22
C THR A 58 -10.54 -0.51 2.04
N LEU A 59 -9.82 -1.63 1.98
CA LEU A 59 -8.97 -2.00 0.86
C LEU A 59 -9.80 -2.58 -0.29
N ILE A 60 -9.80 -1.88 -1.42
CA ILE A 60 -10.45 -2.29 -2.67
C ILE A 60 -9.38 -2.47 -3.73
N ALA A 61 -8.96 -3.71 -3.98
CA ALA A 61 -7.94 -4.04 -4.96
C ALA A 61 -8.04 -5.53 -5.36
N ASN A 62 -7.15 -5.97 -6.26
CA ASN A 62 -6.95 -7.40 -6.50
C ASN A 62 -6.31 -8.10 -5.28
N ALA A 63 -6.35 -9.43 -5.25
CA ALA A 63 -5.89 -10.21 -4.09
C ALA A 63 -4.43 -9.92 -3.68
N ALA A 64 -3.53 -9.77 -4.64
CA ALA A 64 -2.11 -9.53 -4.36
C ALA A 64 -1.89 -8.16 -3.70
N LEU A 65 -2.47 -7.10 -4.28
CA LEU A 65 -2.37 -5.75 -3.72
C LEU A 65 -3.09 -5.63 -2.38
N THR A 66 -4.28 -6.23 -2.24
CA THR A 66 -4.98 -6.28 -0.95
C THR A 66 -4.09 -6.90 0.13
N GLN A 67 -3.34 -7.96 -0.19
CA GLN A 67 -2.42 -8.58 0.77
C GLN A 67 -1.23 -7.67 1.11
N HIS A 68 -0.62 -7.00 0.12
CA HIS A 68 0.51 -6.09 0.36
C HIS A 68 0.10 -4.88 1.23
N TYR A 69 -0.99 -4.22 0.88
CA TYR A 69 -1.50 -3.07 1.64
C TYR A 69 -2.01 -3.48 3.02
N SER A 70 -2.69 -4.63 3.16
CA SER A 70 -3.15 -5.13 4.46
C SER A 70 -1.96 -5.44 5.39
N THR A 71 -0.89 -6.01 4.84
CA THR A 71 0.34 -6.26 5.60
C THR A 71 0.99 -4.95 6.05
N ALA A 72 1.13 -3.97 5.15
CA ALA A 72 1.71 -2.67 5.48
C ALA A 72 0.86 -1.89 6.50
N ALA A 73 -0.47 -1.87 6.33
CA ALA A 73 -1.40 -1.22 7.24
C ALA A 73 -1.35 -1.85 8.64
N ALA A 74 -1.27 -3.18 8.74
CA ALA A 74 -1.10 -3.87 10.01
C ALA A 74 0.22 -3.49 10.70
N LEU A 75 1.33 -3.38 9.96
CA LEU A 75 2.63 -2.95 10.49
C LEU A 75 2.62 -1.50 11.01
N LEU A 76 1.79 -0.64 10.41
CA LEU A 76 1.58 0.75 10.83
C LEU A 76 0.47 0.91 11.89
N ALA A 77 -0.13 -0.20 12.35
CA ALA A 77 -1.27 -0.20 13.26
C ALA A 77 -2.45 0.66 12.79
N LEU A 78 -2.70 0.65 11.47
CA LEU A 78 -3.82 1.35 10.85
C LEU A 78 -5.03 0.41 10.76
N PRO A 79 -6.19 0.79 11.34
CA PRO A 79 -7.40 -0.02 11.26
C PRO A 79 -7.88 -0.09 9.81
N HIS A 80 -8.17 -1.29 9.32
CA HIS A 80 -8.62 -1.48 7.95
C HIS A 80 -9.45 -2.75 7.78
N ASP A 81 -10.35 -2.72 6.80
CA ASP A 81 -11.11 -3.85 6.32
C ASP A 81 -10.72 -4.20 4.88
N ARG A 82 -11.04 -5.43 4.47
CA ARG A 82 -10.91 -5.86 3.06
C ARG A 82 -12.30 -5.85 2.43
N ALA A 83 -12.41 -5.28 1.24
CA ALA A 83 -13.67 -5.34 0.51
C ALA A 83 -14.06 -6.79 0.22
N PRO A 84 -15.37 -7.09 0.17
CA PRO A 84 -15.86 -8.39 -0.27
C PRO A 84 -15.34 -8.73 -1.67
N PRO A 85 -15.17 -10.04 -1.99
CA PRO A 85 -14.94 -10.44 -3.38
C PRO A 85 -16.06 -9.91 -4.27
N ASP A 86 -15.72 -9.63 -5.53
CA ASP A 86 -16.68 -9.17 -6.55
C ASP A 86 -17.50 -7.92 -6.18
N CYS A 87 -16.93 -7.05 -5.33
CA CYS A 87 -17.58 -5.79 -4.94
C CYS A 87 -17.93 -4.90 -6.15
N ALA A 88 -17.14 -4.96 -7.23
CA ALA A 88 -17.44 -4.29 -8.49
C ALA A 88 -18.71 -4.84 -9.16
N ALA A 89 -18.89 -6.16 -9.20
CA ALA A 89 -20.08 -6.79 -9.76
C ALA A 89 -21.34 -6.49 -8.91
N SER A 90 -21.18 -6.47 -7.59
CA SER A 90 -22.23 -6.03 -6.67
C SER A 90 -22.64 -4.58 -6.94
N GLY A 91 -21.67 -3.69 -7.16
CA GLY A 91 -21.92 -2.30 -7.53
C GLY A 91 -22.65 -2.15 -8.87
N LEU A 92 -22.20 -2.88 -9.90
CA LEU A 92 -22.87 -2.88 -11.21
C LEU A 92 -24.32 -3.37 -11.12
N THR A 93 -24.57 -4.41 -10.31
CA THR A 93 -25.93 -4.92 -10.08
C THR A 93 -26.81 -3.87 -9.40
N ALA A 94 -26.28 -3.14 -8.41
CA ALA A 94 -27.00 -2.06 -7.75
C ALA A 94 -27.36 -0.92 -8.73
N ILE A 95 -26.42 -0.54 -9.61
CA ILE A 95 -26.65 0.46 -10.66
C ILE A 95 -27.73 -0.01 -11.63
N ALA A 96 -27.66 -1.25 -12.12
CA ALA A 96 -28.63 -1.80 -13.06
C ALA A 96 -30.05 -1.85 -12.47
N ARG A 97 -30.18 -2.23 -11.18
CA ARG A 97 -31.46 -2.19 -10.46
C ARG A 97 -32.00 -0.76 -10.34
N ALA A 98 -31.16 0.20 -9.98
CA ALA A 98 -31.57 1.61 -9.88
C ALA A 98 -32.00 2.19 -11.24
N ALA A 99 -31.44 1.66 -12.34
CA ALA A 99 -31.79 2.05 -13.71
C ALA A 99 -32.98 1.26 -14.31
N GLY A 100 -33.55 0.29 -13.59
CA GLY A 100 -34.65 -0.55 -14.09
C GLY A 100 -34.26 -1.55 -15.18
N LEU A 101 -32.99 -1.98 -15.20
CA LEU A 101 -32.43 -2.93 -16.17
C LEU A 101 -32.41 -4.39 -15.66
N LEU A 102 -32.91 -4.62 -14.44
CA LEU A 102 -33.02 -5.91 -13.77
C LEU A 102 -34.44 -6.12 -13.25
#